data_AF-A0A8C5UC92-F1
#
_entry.id   AF-A0A8C5UC92-F1
#
_cell.length_a   1.000
_cell.length_b   1.000
_cell.length_c   1.000
_cell.angle_alpha   90.00
_cell.angle_beta   90.00
_cell.angle_gamma   90.00
#
_symmetry.space_group_name_H-M   'P 1'
#
loop_
_entity.id
_entity.type
_entity.pdbx_description
1 polymer ?
#
loop_
_entity_poly.entity_id
_entity_poly.type
_entity_poly.pdbx_seq_one_letter_code
_entity_poly.pdbx_strand_id
1 'polypeptide(L)'
;MEETLSKKDQDIEILRNTLKTKEEESCKLIKELNERCQLLQQEKEKDLSETKGQFLSMNAEIEDLKKKIHLVEQENQKLLQKHEEVVSQLQQEKESSASMQQKLLEFEDEVTSERHLLEEELNDAMKELNQLHAKEKKAEKLVKRLEQEIKSQSLELTQTQEKLNGKTAELEQMKEMHCSAVLQIQEEQRNALQELGKTVADFESYKKTSAEEISSLKLENTSLQEEVANLKKVGKENLQLLQEAEYAKNKANEECARMLLEVQTKLALKEAETERSKESCLAQMTKLQEQFEEQTEDLKRQLEAERSRKTVSEDVTSSLNKEIKTWRKLYEDLHNKVKPFQQQLDAFEAEKNALLEEHGAAQEELNKLSDAYAKLLGHQNMKQKIKHVMKLKEDNTQLKQDVSKLRALLAKEKQTSKHLQEQLCAVQGIKRFDPSKAFLHDSKENIPPKTPLKEGKLIDVAFVPVQLNPRR
;
A
#
# COMPACT_ATOMS: atom_id res chain seq x y z
N MET A 1 -48.20 229.55 -12.01
CA MET A 1 -47.52 228.60 -12.93
C MET A 1 -46.29 227.98 -12.31
N GLU A 2 -45.48 228.68 -11.49
CA GLU A 2 -44.30 228.10 -10.83
C GLU A 2 -44.61 226.91 -9.91
N GLU A 3 -45.66 226.97 -9.08
CA GLU A 3 -46.13 225.81 -8.28
C GLU A 3 -46.39 224.55 -9.13
N THR A 4 -46.85 224.74 -10.37
CA THR A 4 -47.20 223.65 -11.29
C THR A 4 -45.96 223.00 -11.93
N LEU A 5 -44.81 223.68 -11.85
CA LEU A 5 -43.52 223.22 -12.35
C LEU A 5 -42.75 222.50 -11.24
N SER A 6 -42.61 223.14 -10.07
CA SER A 6 -41.99 222.57 -8.86
C SER A 6 -42.58 221.20 -8.48
N LYS A 7 -43.92 221.06 -8.54
CA LYS A 7 -44.59 219.78 -8.26
C LYS A 7 -44.22 218.68 -9.26
N LYS A 8 -44.02 219.01 -10.54
CA LYS A 8 -43.61 218.03 -11.57
C LYS A 8 -42.16 217.59 -11.40
N ASP A 9 -41.26 218.49 -11.01
CA ASP A 9 -39.88 218.11 -10.71
C ASP A 9 -39.82 217.17 -9.50
N GLN A 10 -40.66 217.42 -8.48
CA GLN A 10 -40.82 216.53 -7.33
C GLN A 10 -41.43 215.16 -7.70
N ASP A 11 -42.45 215.12 -8.57
CA ASP A 11 -43.01 213.86 -9.11
C ASP A 11 -41.96 213.09 -9.94
N ILE A 12 -41.13 213.80 -10.73
CA ILE A 12 -40.02 213.20 -11.50
C ILE A 12 -38.94 212.63 -10.58
N GLU A 13 -38.62 213.29 -9.47
CA GLU A 13 -37.65 212.78 -8.49
C GLU A 13 -38.20 211.55 -7.73
N ILE A 14 -39.48 211.55 -7.36
CA ILE A 14 -40.16 210.37 -6.79
C ILE A 14 -40.14 209.21 -7.79
N LEU A 15 -40.47 209.44 -9.06
CA LEU A 15 -40.41 208.43 -10.12
C LEU A 15 -38.98 207.92 -10.36
N ARG A 16 -37.97 208.81 -10.36
CA ARG A 16 -36.56 208.45 -10.54
C ARG A 16 -36.04 207.60 -9.38
N ASN A 17 -36.41 207.94 -8.15
CA ASN A 17 -36.08 207.15 -6.96
C ASN A 17 -36.81 205.81 -6.94
N THR A 18 -38.10 205.77 -7.36
CA THR A 18 -38.88 204.53 -7.46
C THR A 18 -38.36 203.61 -8.57
N LEU A 19 -37.93 204.18 -9.70
CA LEU A 19 -37.27 203.43 -10.77
C LEU A 19 -35.94 202.85 -10.27
N LYS A 20 -35.14 203.64 -9.56
CA LYS A 20 -33.86 203.19 -8.98
C LYS A 20 -34.05 202.08 -7.94
N THR A 21 -35.04 202.17 -7.05
CA THR A 21 -35.30 201.06 -6.11
C THR A 21 -35.81 199.83 -6.82
N LYS A 22 -36.63 199.95 -7.87
CA LYS A 22 -37.04 198.79 -8.71
C LYS A 22 -35.89 198.20 -9.52
N GLU A 23 -34.94 199.01 -9.98
CA GLU A 23 -33.71 198.55 -10.62
C GLU A 23 -32.80 197.84 -9.61
N GLU A 24 -32.61 198.37 -8.41
CA GLU A 24 -31.87 197.72 -7.32
C GLU A 24 -32.53 196.42 -6.83
N GLU A 25 -33.86 196.38 -6.71
CA GLU A 25 -34.64 195.15 -6.45
C GLU A 25 -34.47 194.13 -7.59
N SER A 26 -34.56 194.56 -8.85
CA SER A 26 -34.37 193.69 -10.01
C SER A 26 -32.94 193.14 -10.06
N CYS A 27 -31.93 193.95 -9.77
CA CYS A 27 -30.54 193.51 -9.67
C CYS A 27 -30.29 192.54 -8.51
N LYS A 28 -31.02 192.63 -7.39
CA LYS A 28 -31.01 191.61 -6.33
C LYS A 28 -31.65 190.31 -6.82
N LEU A 29 -32.85 190.39 -7.39
CA LEU A 29 -33.57 189.24 -7.94
C LEU A 29 -32.75 188.50 -9.02
N ILE A 30 -32.05 189.23 -9.89
CA ILE A 30 -31.16 188.67 -10.91
C ILE A 30 -29.93 187.98 -10.28
N LYS A 31 -29.39 188.49 -9.17
CA LYS A 31 -28.31 187.81 -8.42
C LYS A 31 -28.80 186.55 -7.74
N GLU A 32 -29.90 186.64 -6.98
CA GLU A 32 -30.54 185.49 -6.32
C GLU A 32 -30.93 184.39 -7.33
N LEU A 33 -31.44 184.77 -8.50
CA LEU A 33 -31.75 183.83 -9.58
C LEU A 33 -30.50 183.20 -10.19
N ASN A 34 -29.43 183.98 -10.43
CA ASN A 34 -28.15 183.45 -10.92
C ASN A 34 -27.49 182.50 -9.90
N GLU A 35 -27.48 182.86 -8.62
CA GLU A 35 -26.98 182.03 -7.53
C GLU A 35 -27.79 180.71 -7.43
N ARG A 36 -29.12 180.79 -7.54
CA ARG A 36 -29.99 179.61 -7.58
C ARG A 36 -29.77 178.75 -8.83
N CYS A 37 -29.52 179.36 -9.99
CA CYS A 37 -29.15 178.63 -11.21
C CYS A 37 -27.77 177.97 -11.10
N GLN A 38 -26.80 178.59 -10.44
CA GLN A 38 -25.49 177.99 -10.16
C GLN A 38 -25.61 176.80 -9.20
N LEU A 39 -26.39 176.94 -8.12
CA LEU A 39 -26.66 175.83 -7.19
C LEU A 39 -27.37 174.66 -7.88
N LEU A 40 -28.42 174.93 -8.67
CA LEU A 40 -29.11 173.88 -9.44
C LEU A 40 -28.20 173.20 -10.49
N GLN A 41 -27.26 173.94 -11.10
CA GLN A 41 -26.30 173.36 -12.02
C GLN A 41 -25.25 172.50 -11.28
N GLN A 42 -24.78 172.92 -10.09
CA GLN A 42 -23.88 172.12 -9.24
C GLN A 42 -24.57 170.86 -8.70
N GLU A 43 -25.82 170.97 -8.26
CA GLU A 43 -26.65 169.84 -7.78
C GLU A 43 -26.86 168.83 -8.91
N LYS A 44 -27.26 169.29 -10.10
CA LYS A 44 -27.37 168.47 -11.31
C LYS A 44 -26.04 167.83 -11.73
N GLU A 45 -24.91 168.55 -11.66
CA GLU A 45 -23.58 167.99 -11.98
C GLU A 45 -23.16 166.92 -10.97
N LYS A 46 -23.46 167.13 -9.69
CA LYS A 46 -23.26 166.15 -8.62
C LYS A 46 -24.13 164.90 -8.83
N ASP A 47 -25.42 165.06 -9.05
CA ASP A 47 -26.37 163.95 -9.28
C ASP A 47 -25.99 163.15 -10.54
N LEU A 48 -25.57 163.82 -11.62
CA LEU A 48 -25.04 163.16 -12.81
C LEU A 48 -23.73 162.41 -12.52
N SER A 49 -22.85 162.93 -11.67
CA SER A 49 -21.61 162.27 -11.25
C SER A 49 -21.89 161.05 -10.37
N GLU A 50 -22.80 161.15 -9.40
CA GLU A 50 -23.21 160.03 -8.54
C GLU A 50 -23.93 158.94 -9.34
N THR A 51 -24.89 159.31 -10.21
CA THR A 51 -25.57 158.37 -11.11
C THR A 51 -24.59 157.66 -12.04
N LYS A 52 -23.60 158.39 -12.60
CA LYS A 52 -22.54 157.83 -13.43
C LYS A 52 -21.62 156.89 -12.64
N GLY A 53 -21.30 157.24 -11.38
CA GLY A 53 -20.52 156.39 -10.48
C GLY A 53 -21.24 155.08 -10.15
N GLN A 54 -22.53 155.15 -9.82
CA GLN A 54 -23.40 153.98 -9.59
C GLN A 54 -23.47 153.10 -10.84
N PHE A 55 -23.71 153.69 -12.01
CA PHE A 55 -23.75 152.96 -13.29
C PHE A 55 -22.42 152.24 -13.59
N LEU A 56 -21.27 152.88 -13.31
CA LEU A 56 -19.96 152.27 -13.47
C LEU A 56 -19.72 151.11 -12.47
N SER A 57 -20.20 151.22 -11.22
CA SER A 57 -20.14 150.11 -10.25
C SER A 57 -21.00 148.93 -10.72
N MET A 58 -22.28 149.18 -11.02
CA MET A 58 -23.20 148.15 -11.51
C MET A 58 -22.68 147.47 -12.78
N ASN A 59 -22.09 148.22 -13.71
CA ASN A 59 -21.51 147.63 -14.91
C ASN A 59 -20.26 146.79 -14.60
N ALA A 60 -19.42 147.18 -13.64
CA ALA A 60 -18.28 146.37 -13.19
C ALA A 60 -18.74 145.07 -12.49
N GLU A 61 -19.78 145.16 -11.66
CA GLU A 61 -20.43 144.01 -11.00
C GLU A 61 -21.05 143.05 -12.02
N ILE A 62 -21.72 143.58 -13.06
CA ILE A 62 -22.26 142.78 -14.17
C ILE A 62 -21.14 142.06 -14.93
N GLU A 63 -20.00 142.71 -15.21
CA GLU A 63 -18.87 142.07 -15.89
C GLU A 63 -18.12 141.03 -15.02
N ASP A 64 -18.14 141.18 -13.69
CA ASP A 64 -17.64 140.15 -12.77
C ASP A 64 -18.61 138.95 -12.68
N LEU A 65 -19.91 139.20 -12.59
CA LEU A 65 -20.94 138.16 -12.62
C LEU A 65 -20.93 137.37 -13.94
N LYS A 66 -20.76 138.03 -15.09
CA LYS A 66 -20.59 137.35 -16.39
C LYS A 66 -19.39 136.39 -16.40
N LYS A 67 -18.25 136.81 -15.84
CA LYS A 67 -17.04 135.95 -15.75
C LYS A 67 -17.28 134.75 -14.83
N LYS A 68 -17.97 134.96 -13.69
CA LYS A 68 -18.36 133.88 -12.76
C LYS A 68 -19.33 132.88 -13.39
N ILE A 69 -20.33 133.36 -14.12
CA ILE A 69 -21.25 132.51 -14.90
C ILE A 69 -20.47 131.68 -15.92
N HIS A 70 -19.60 132.31 -16.72
CA HIS A 70 -18.81 131.60 -17.73
C HIS A 70 -17.86 130.55 -17.14
N LEU A 71 -17.26 130.82 -15.97
CA LEU A 71 -16.44 129.84 -15.25
C LEU A 71 -17.29 128.63 -14.82
N VAL A 72 -18.46 128.87 -14.23
CA VAL A 72 -19.39 127.81 -13.78
C VAL A 72 -19.96 127.02 -14.96
N GLU A 73 -20.26 127.66 -16.10
CA GLU A 73 -20.61 126.98 -17.34
C GLU A 73 -19.49 126.03 -17.81
N GLN A 74 -18.24 126.50 -17.81
CA GLN A 74 -17.09 125.69 -18.20
C GLN A 74 -16.81 124.53 -17.22
N GLU A 75 -17.05 124.72 -15.92
CA GLU A 75 -16.96 123.66 -14.90
C GLU A 75 -18.08 122.64 -15.05
N ASN A 76 -19.33 123.09 -15.25
CA ASN A 76 -20.47 122.22 -15.53
C ASN A 76 -20.26 121.38 -16.80
N GLN A 77 -19.68 121.96 -17.86
CA GLN A 77 -19.36 121.21 -19.08
C GLN A 77 -18.32 120.11 -18.83
N LYS A 78 -17.26 120.40 -18.05
CA LYS A 78 -16.25 119.39 -17.65
C LYS A 78 -16.84 118.30 -16.74
N LEU A 79 -17.80 118.64 -15.88
CA LEU A 79 -18.51 117.70 -15.02
C LEU A 79 -19.45 116.80 -15.84
N LEU A 80 -20.14 117.35 -16.84
CA LEU A 80 -21.00 116.59 -17.75
C LEU A 80 -20.20 115.57 -18.56
N GLN A 81 -19.07 115.98 -19.15
CA GLN A 81 -18.16 115.08 -19.87
C GLN A 81 -17.68 113.92 -18.98
N LYS A 82 -17.24 114.21 -17.75
CA LYS A 82 -16.86 113.16 -16.78
C LYS A 82 -18.02 112.25 -16.38
N HIS A 83 -19.24 112.77 -16.35
CA HIS A 83 -20.43 111.95 -16.08
C HIS A 83 -20.70 110.97 -17.23
N GLU A 84 -20.61 111.44 -18.48
CA GLU A 84 -20.74 110.62 -19.69
C GLU A 84 -19.65 109.54 -19.77
N GLU A 85 -18.40 109.88 -19.45
CA GLU A 85 -17.27 108.93 -19.33
C GLU A 85 -17.55 107.83 -18.28
N VAL A 86 -17.96 108.22 -17.08
CA VAL A 86 -18.24 107.28 -15.97
C VAL A 86 -19.46 106.40 -16.26
N VAL A 87 -20.51 106.95 -16.88
CA VAL A 87 -21.68 106.15 -17.31
C VAL A 87 -21.29 105.14 -18.39
N SER A 88 -20.42 105.52 -19.33
CA SER A 88 -19.91 104.61 -20.37
C SER A 88 -19.09 103.46 -19.77
N GLN A 89 -18.19 103.76 -18.83
CA GLN A 89 -17.42 102.76 -18.09
C GLN A 89 -18.31 101.83 -17.26
N LEU A 90 -19.31 102.38 -16.56
CA LEU A 90 -20.25 101.60 -15.75
C LEU A 90 -21.10 100.65 -16.61
N GLN A 91 -21.51 101.06 -17.81
CA GLN A 91 -22.22 100.19 -18.74
C GLN A 91 -21.30 99.09 -19.29
N GLN A 92 -20.04 99.41 -19.62
CA GLN A 92 -19.05 98.43 -20.05
C GLN A 92 -18.78 97.36 -18.96
N GLU A 93 -18.62 97.77 -17.70
CA GLU A 93 -18.42 96.81 -16.59
C GLU A 93 -19.69 96.02 -16.24
N LYS A 94 -20.88 96.57 -16.48
CA LYS A 94 -22.14 95.83 -16.37
C LYS A 94 -22.24 94.73 -17.44
N GLU A 95 -21.80 95.02 -18.67
CA GLU A 95 -21.76 94.06 -19.77
C GLU A 95 -20.66 92.99 -19.57
N SER A 96 -19.47 93.40 -19.08
CA SER A 96 -18.38 92.48 -18.72
C SER A 96 -18.82 91.52 -17.61
N SER A 97 -19.48 92.04 -16.57
CA SER A 97 -20.00 91.28 -15.43
C SER A 97 -21.11 90.32 -15.85
N ALA A 98 -22.06 90.76 -16.68
CA ALA A 98 -23.11 89.89 -17.22
C ALA A 98 -22.55 88.75 -18.08
N SER A 99 -21.56 89.03 -18.94
CA SER A 99 -20.89 87.99 -19.74
C SER A 99 -20.10 87.00 -18.87
N MET A 100 -19.49 87.47 -17.78
CA MET A 100 -18.81 86.60 -16.81
C MET A 100 -19.80 85.73 -16.01
N GLN A 101 -20.94 86.29 -15.59
CA GLN A 101 -22.01 85.55 -14.91
C GLN A 101 -22.62 84.47 -15.81
N GLN A 102 -22.85 84.76 -17.09
CA GLN A 102 -23.30 83.76 -18.06
C GLN A 102 -22.30 82.59 -18.16
N LYS A 103 -21.01 82.88 -18.32
CA LYS A 103 -19.97 81.83 -18.42
C LYS A 103 -19.82 81.00 -17.14
N LEU A 104 -20.06 81.60 -15.97
CA LEU A 104 -20.05 80.86 -14.71
C LEU A 104 -21.23 79.88 -14.60
N LEU A 105 -22.41 80.25 -15.11
CA LEU A 105 -23.57 79.35 -15.21
C LEU A 105 -23.32 78.23 -16.24
N GLU A 106 -22.77 78.56 -17.41
CA GLU A 106 -22.38 77.57 -18.44
C GLU A 106 -21.38 76.53 -17.88
N PHE A 107 -20.40 76.98 -17.09
CA PHE A 107 -19.46 76.08 -16.37
C PHE A 107 -20.13 75.29 -15.23
N GLU A 108 -21.12 75.83 -14.53
CA GLU A 108 -21.85 75.11 -13.48
C GLU A 108 -22.73 74.01 -14.08
N ASP A 109 -23.39 74.27 -15.21
CA ASP A 109 -24.13 73.27 -15.98
C ASP A 109 -23.20 72.17 -16.55
N GLU A 110 -22.03 72.53 -17.09
CA GLU A 110 -21.04 71.57 -17.58
C GLU A 110 -20.49 70.68 -16.45
N VAL A 111 -20.01 71.28 -15.35
CA VAL A 111 -19.46 70.54 -14.19
C VAL A 111 -20.53 69.68 -13.50
N THR A 112 -21.78 70.13 -13.44
CA THR A 112 -22.86 69.28 -12.92
C THR A 112 -23.21 68.15 -13.89
N SER A 113 -23.19 68.36 -15.20
CA SER A 113 -23.40 67.31 -16.20
C SER A 113 -22.30 66.23 -16.14
N GLU A 114 -21.02 66.61 -16.13
CA GLU A 114 -19.90 65.67 -15.98
C GLU A 114 -20.00 64.86 -14.70
N ARG A 115 -20.38 65.50 -13.58
CA ARG A 115 -20.54 64.80 -12.28
C ARG A 115 -21.61 63.71 -12.34
N HIS A 116 -22.76 63.97 -12.98
CA HIS A 116 -23.81 62.94 -13.12
C HIS A 116 -23.35 61.78 -14.01
N LEU A 117 -22.65 62.06 -15.12
CA LEU A 117 -22.12 61.02 -16.02
C LEU A 117 -21.10 60.12 -15.29
N LEU A 118 -20.18 60.72 -14.51
CA LEU A 118 -19.23 59.97 -13.68
C LEU A 118 -19.92 59.16 -12.57
N GLU A 119 -21.04 59.64 -12.02
CA GLU A 119 -21.84 58.90 -11.04
C GLU A 119 -22.57 57.71 -11.68
N GLU A 120 -23.07 57.85 -12.92
CA GLU A 120 -23.64 56.74 -13.70
C GLU A 120 -22.59 55.69 -14.08
N GLU A 121 -21.42 56.09 -14.60
CA GLU A 121 -20.31 55.19 -14.92
C GLU A 121 -19.82 54.42 -13.68
N LEU A 122 -19.66 55.11 -12.54
CA LEU A 122 -19.27 54.50 -11.27
C LEU A 122 -20.32 53.49 -10.78
N ASN A 123 -21.60 53.82 -10.91
CA ASN A 123 -22.71 52.95 -10.54
C ASN A 123 -22.76 51.67 -11.42
N ASP A 124 -22.54 51.79 -12.72
CA ASP A 124 -22.48 50.64 -13.62
C ASP A 124 -21.23 49.78 -13.40
N ALA A 125 -20.05 50.39 -13.23
CA ALA A 125 -18.83 49.66 -12.84
C ALA A 125 -19.03 48.91 -11.50
N MET A 126 -19.76 49.49 -10.54
CA MET A 126 -20.10 48.85 -9.27
C MET A 126 -21.10 47.69 -9.46
N LYS A 127 -22.06 47.79 -10.39
CA LYS A 127 -22.95 46.67 -10.76
C LYS A 127 -22.15 45.52 -11.40
N GLU A 128 -21.23 45.82 -12.31
CA GLU A 128 -20.37 44.81 -12.93
C GLU A 128 -19.46 44.12 -11.92
N LEU A 129 -18.81 44.87 -11.03
CA LEU A 129 -17.96 44.33 -9.97
C LEU A 129 -18.74 43.36 -9.06
N ASN A 130 -19.97 43.71 -8.68
CA ASN A 130 -20.85 42.84 -7.91
C ASN A 130 -21.24 41.56 -8.69
N GLN A 131 -21.50 41.66 -9.99
CA GLN A 131 -21.75 40.49 -10.84
C GLN A 131 -20.52 39.58 -10.98
N LEU A 132 -19.33 40.16 -11.14
CA LEU A 132 -18.06 39.44 -11.22
C LEU A 132 -17.76 38.71 -9.91
N HIS A 133 -17.90 39.38 -8.76
CA HIS A 133 -17.73 38.75 -7.45
C HIS A 133 -18.78 37.65 -7.18
N ALA A 134 -20.00 37.78 -7.71
CA ALA A 134 -21.01 36.73 -7.67
C ALA A 134 -20.70 35.53 -8.60
N LYS A 135 -19.98 35.75 -9.71
CA LYS A 135 -19.46 34.69 -10.60
C LYS A 135 -18.24 33.99 -9.95
N GLU A 136 -17.31 34.75 -9.38
CA GLU A 136 -16.15 34.28 -8.60
C GLU A 136 -16.59 33.34 -7.46
N LYS A 137 -17.51 33.79 -6.59
CA LYS A 137 -18.08 32.96 -5.49
C LYS A 137 -18.81 31.70 -5.97
N LYS A 138 -19.20 31.59 -7.24
CA LYS A 138 -19.72 30.35 -7.85
C LYS A 138 -18.59 29.45 -8.35
N ALA A 139 -17.57 30.03 -8.99
CA ALA A 139 -16.38 29.32 -9.45
C ALA A 139 -15.57 28.72 -8.28
N GLU A 140 -15.35 29.48 -7.21
CA GLU A 140 -14.67 29.02 -5.98
C GLU A 140 -15.39 27.79 -5.37
N LYS A 141 -16.73 27.80 -5.34
CA LYS A 141 -17.58 26.68 -4.90
C LYS A 141 -17.63 25.50 -5.87
N LEU A 142 -17.13 25.65 -7.09
CA LEU A 142 -16.93 24.56 -8.04
C LEU A 142 -15.54 23.96 -7.89
N VAL A 143 -14.49 24.80 -7.86
CA VAL A 143 -13.10 24.40 -7.60
C VAL A 143 -13.00 23.60 -6.29
N LYS A 144 -13.58 24.09 -5.19
CA LYS A 144 -13.58 23.38 -3.90
C LYS A 144 -14.27 22.00 -3.93
N ARG A 145 -15.19 21.76 -4.87
CA ARG A 145 -15.81 20.43 -5.07
C ARG A 145 -14.95 19.53 -5.95
N LEU A 146 -14.42 20.04 -7.06
CA LEU A 146 -13.49 19.31 -7.92
C LEU A 146 -12.22 18.91 -7.16
N GLU A 147 -11.71 19.77 -6.28
CA GLU A 147 -10.62 19.45 -5.35
C GLU A 147 -10.95 18.29 -4.40
N GLN A 148 -12.19 18.20 -3.90
CA GLN A 148 -12.62 17.12 -3.02
C GLN A 148 -12.77 15.81 -3.80
N GLU A 149 -13.34 15.88 -5.00
CA GLU A 149 -13.50 14.74 -5.91
C GLU A 149 -12.15 14.17 -6.38
N ILE A 150 -11.19 15.03 -6.75
CA ILE A 150 -9.81 14.61 -7.08
C ILE A 150 -9.14 13.93 -5.87
N LYS A 151 -9.40 14.41 -4.64
CA LYS A 151 -8.86 13.80 -3.41
C LYS A 151 -9.49 12.42 -3.13
N SER A 152 -10.79 12.22 -3.38
CA SER A 152 -11.42 10.90 -3.23
C SER A 152 -11.02 9.93 -4.35
N GLN A 153 -11.03 10.37 -5.62
CA GLN A 153 -10.59 9.56 -6.76
C GLN A 153 -9.11 9.15 -6.61
N SER A 154 -8.23 10.04 -6.14
CA SER A 154 -6.84 9.70 -5.85
C SER A 154 -6.70 8.64 -4.74
N LEU A 155 -7.57 8.66 -3.73
CA LEU A 155 -7.57 7.66 -2.65
C LEU A 155 -8.07 6.30 -3.15
N GLU A 156 -9.12 6.29 -3.97
CA GLU A 156 -9.65 5.08 -4.61
C GLU A 156 -8.63 4.46 -5.58
N LEU A 157 -7.91 5.28 -6.34
CA LEU A 157 -6.80 4.84 -7.19
C LEU A 157 -5.64 4.23 -6.38
N THR A 158 -5.24 4.81 -5.25
CA THR A 158 -4.23 4.17 -4.38
C THR A 158 -4.71 2.84 -3.81
N GLN A 159 -5.96 2.76 -3.32
CA GLN A 159 -6.50 1.52 -2.77
C GLN A 159 -6.70 0.42 -3.83
N THR A 160 -7.04 0.79 -5.06
CA THR A 160 -7.18 -0.19 -6.16
C THR A 160 -5.82 -0.66 -6.68
N GLN A 161 -4.81 0.24 -6.74
CA GLN A 161 -3.43 -0.15 -7.02
C GLN A 161 -2.85 -1.06 -5.93
N GLU A 162 -3.09 -0.80 -4.65
CA GLU A 162 -2.67 -1.67 -3.54
C GLU A 162 -3.29 -3.07 -3.65
N LYS A 163 -4.60 -3.15 -3.93
CA LYS A 163 -5.30 -4.43 -4.17
C LYS A 163 -4.74 -5.18 -5.38
N LEU A 164 -4.45 -4.47 -6.47
CA LEU A 164 -3.86 -5.05 -7.69
C LEU A 164 -2.44 -5.59 -7.42
N ASN A 165 -1.60 -4.82 -6.70
CA ASN A 165 -0.27 -5.25 -6.29
C ASN A 165 -0.33 -6.50 -5.40
N GLY A 166 -1.25 -6.52 -4.42
CA GLY A 166 -1.49 -7.69 -3.56
C GLY A 166 -1.89 -8.93 -4.35
N LYS A 167 -2.86 -8.81 -5.27
CA LYS A 167 -3.29 -9.90 -6.15
C LYS A 167 -2.20 -10.36 -7.13
N THR A 168 -1.30 -9.47 -7.53
CA THR A 168 -0.14 -9.80 -8.36
C THR A 168 0.89 -10.61 -7.57
N ALA A 169 1.13 -10.26 -6.30
CA ALA A 169 1.99 -11.03 -5.40
C ALA A 169 1.41 -12.41 -5.06
N GLU A 170 0.10 -12.51 -4.80
CA GLU A 170 -0.61 -13.80 -4.62
C GLU A 170 -0.46 -14.70 -5.86
N LEU A 171 -0.59 -14.14 -7.07
CA LEU A 171 -0.49 -14.88 -8.32
C LEU A 171 0.93 -15.39 -8.57
N GLU A 172 1.95 -14.56 -8.33
CA GLU A 172 3.36 -14.97 -8.49
C GLU A 172 3.76 -16.02 -7.44
N GLN A 173 3.25 -15.92 -6.20
CA GLN A 173 3.42 -16.98 -5.19
C GLN A 173 2.72 -18.29 -5.60
N MET A 174 1.50 -18.22 -6.14
CA MET A 174 0.79 -19.40 -6.66
C MET A 174 1.59 -20.07 -7.79
N LYS A 175 2.16 -19.26 -8.70
CA LYS A 175 3.01 -19.71 -9.80
C LYS A 175 4.31 -20.35 -9.30
N GLU A 176 4.96 -19.79 -8.28
CA GLU A 176 6.15 -20.40 -7.65
C GLU A 176 5.82 -21.77 -7.03
N MET A 177 4.72 -21.86 -6.28
CA MET A 177 4.22 -23.14 -5.73
C MET A 177 3.83 -24.15 -6.81
N HIS A 178 3.26 -23.70 -7.94
CA HIS A 178 2.96 -24.56 -9.08
C HIS A 178 4.25 -25.06 -9.76
N CYS A 179 5.27 -24.21 -9.91
CA CYS A 179 6.56 -24.60 -10.47
C CYS A 179 7.26 -25.64 -9.59
N SER A 180 7.31 -25.45 -8.26
CA SER A 180 7.93 -26.43 -7.37
C SER A 180 7.17 -27.75 -7.31
N ALA A 181 5.83 -27.73 -7.30
CA ALA A 181 5.02 -28.94 -7.40
C ALA A 181 5.21 -29.70 -8.72
N VAL A 182 5.31 -29.00 -9.86
CA VAL A 182 5.60 -29.63 -11.16
C VAL A 182 7.01 -30.24 -11.19
N LEU A 183 8.01 -29.55 -10.65
CA LEU A 183 9.37 -30.09 -10.53
C LEU A 183 9.41 -31.34 -9.65
N GLN A 184 8.72 -31.33 -8.51
CA GLN A 184 8.60 -32.52 -7.65
C GLN A 184 7.94 -33.70 -8.40
N ILE A 185 6.83 -33.47 -9.11
CA ILE A 185 6.16 -34.52 -9.89
C ILE A 185 7.07 -35.05 -11.01
N GLN A 186 7.87 -34.20 -11.64
CA GLN A 186 8.86 -34.62 -12.66
C GLN A 186 10.01 -35.42 -12.05
N GLU A 187 10.49 -35.07 -10.85
CA GLU A 187 11.49 -35.82 -10.08
C GLU A 187 10.94 -37.19 -9.67
N GLU A 188 9.71 -37.26 -9.14
CA GLU A 188 9.01 -38.50 -8.77
C GLU A 188 8.78 -39.40 -9.99
N GLN A 189 8.34 -38.87 -11.13
CA GLN A 189 8.21 -39.61 -12.38
C GLN A 189 9.55 -40.13 -12.90
N ARG A 190 10.61 -39.31 -12.84
CA ARG A 190 11.98 -39.71 -13.20
C ARG A 190 12.47 -40.87 -12.35
N ASN A 191 12.27 -40.79 -11.04
CA ASN A 191 12.67 -41.84 -10.10
C ASN A 191 11.85 -43.12 -10.31
N ALA A 192 10.53 -43.02 -10.49
CA ALA A 192 9.68 -44.16 -10.81
C ALA A 192 10.07 -44.85 -12.13
N LEU A 193 10.43 -44.09 -13.17
CA LEU A 193 10.96 -44.63 -14.42
C LEU A 193 12.33 -45.30 -14.24
N GLN A 194 13.18 -44.80 -13.34
CA GLN A 194 14.47 -45.41 -13.03
C GLN A 194 14.30 -46.74 -12.28
N GLU A 195 13.43 -46.83 -11.28
CA GLU A 195 13.13 -48.09 -10.58
C GLU A 195 12.41 -49.10 -11.50
N LEU A 196 11.51 -48.63 -12.37
CA LEU A 196 10.92 -49.47 -13.42
C LEU A 196 12.00 -50.00 -14.38
N GLY A 197 12.97 -49.17 -14.76
CA GLY A 197 14.12 -49.58 -15.58
C GLY A 197 14.98 -50.67 -14.91
N LYS A 198 15.23 -50.58 -13.60
CA LYS A 198 15.91 -51.64 -12.84
C LYS A 198 15.10 -52.93 -12.83
N THR A 199 13.84 -52.88 -12.42
CA THR A 199 12.99 -54.08 -12.33
C THR A 199 12.78 -54.76 -13.69
N VAL A 200 12.74 -54.00 -14.80
CA VAL A 200 12.76 -54.57 -16.15
C VAL A 200 14.08 -55.29 -16.45
N ALA A 201 15.23 -54.72 -16.10
CA ALA A 201 16.53 -55.39 -16.26
C ALA A 201 16.64 -56.65 -15.36
N ASP A 202 16.10 -56.61 -14.14
CA ASP A 202 16.02 -57.76 -13.25
C ASP A 202 15.14 -58.87 -13.87
N PHE A 203 13.97 -58.52 -14.41
CA PHE A 203 13.09 -59.46 -15.12
C PHE A 203 13.73 -60.02 -16.40
N GLU A 204 14.49 -59.23 -17.16
CA GLU A 204 15.26 -59.73 -18.32
C GLU A 204 16.37 -60.70 -17.88
N SER A 205 17.06 -60.41 -16.77
CA SER A 205 18.07 -61.30 -16.20
C SER A 205 17.46 -62.63 -15.73
N TYR A 206 16.33 -62.60 -15.03
CA TYR A 206 15.59 -63.78 -14.58
C TYR A 206 15.02 -64.60 -15.75
N LYS A 207 14.48 -63.92 -16.76
CA LYS A 207 14.01 -64.55 -18.00
C LYS A 207 15.16 -65.25 -18.74
N LYS A 208 16.36 -64.66 -18.73
CA LYS A 208 17.57 -65.26 -19.32
C LYS A 208 18.02 -66.49 -18.53
N THR A 209 18.20 -66.39 -17.21
CA THR A 209 18.66 -67.53 -16.39
C THR A 209 17.64 -68.68 -16.39
N SER A 210 16.34 -68.37 -16.34
CA SER A 210 15.28 -69.38 -16.49
C SER A 210 15.28 -70.03 -17.87
N ALA A 211 15.59 -69.31 -18.95
CA ALA A 211 15.74 -69.90 -20.29
C ALA A 211 16.99 -70.80 -20.39
N GLU A 212 18.10 -70.43 -19.75
CA GLU A 212 19.33 -71.23 -19.65
C GLU A 212 19.10 -72.51 -18.83
N GLU A 213 18.36 -72.42 -17.72
CA GLU A 213 17.92 -73.55 -16.90
C GLU A 213 16.97 -74.48 -17.68
N ILE A 214 15.93 -73.95 -18.34
CA ILE A 214 15.03 -74.73 -19.20
C ILE A 214 15.80 -75.42 -20.35
N SER A 215 16.83 -74.78 -20.91
CA SER A 215 17.67 -75.41 -21.94
C SER A 215 18.53 -76.54 -21.37
N SER A 216 19.03 -76.37 -20.14
CA SER A 216 19.84 -77.37 -19.43
C SER A 216 18.99 -78.59 -19.05
N LEU A 217 17.82 -78.38 -18.46
CA LEU A 217 16.86 -79.43 -18.12
C LEU A 217 16.32 -80.17 -19.37
N LYS A 218 16.21 -79.48 -20.52
CA LYS A 218 15.89 -80.14 -21.80
C LYS A 218 17.02 -81.07 -22.26
N LEU A 219 18.27 -80.61 -22.17
CA LEU A 219 19.45 -81.42 -22.53
C LEU A 219 19.54 -82.67 -21.65
N GLU A 220 19.40 -82.52 -20.34
CA GLU A 220 19.36 -83.62 -19.37
C GLU A 220 18.22 -84.60 -19.66
N ASN A 221 17.01 -84.11 -19.90
CA ASN A 221 15.86 -84.94 -20.25
C ASN A 221 16.08 -85.70 -21.57
N THR A 222 16.72 -85.10 -22.59
CA THR A 222 17.10 -85.85 -23.80
C THR A 222 18.16 -86.92 -23.53
N SER A 223 19.15 -86.65 -22.66
CA SER A 223 20.16 -87.64 -22.26
C SER A 223 19.54 -88.81 -21.49
N LEU A 224 18.62 -88.53 -20.56
CA LEU A 224 17.89 -89.55 -19.81
C LEU A 224 16.94 -90.37 -20.70
N GLN A 225 16.34 -89.75 -21.74
CA GLN A 225 15.57 -90.49 -22.74
C GLN A 225 16.46 -91.43 -23.58
N GLU A 226 17.68 -91.02 -23.90
CA GLU A 226 18.67 -91.87 -24.60
C GLU A 226 19.16 -93.02 -23.70
N GLU A 227 19.48 -92.77 -22.42
CA GLU A 227 19.77 -93.83 -21.46
C GLU A 227 18.60 -94.82 -21.31
N VAL A 228 17.37 -94.32 -21.17
CA VAL A 228 16.17 -95.17 -21.10
C VAL A 228 15.94 -95.95 -22.40
N ALA A 229 16.29 -95.41 -23.57
CA ALA A 229 16.25 -96.13 -24.84
C ALA A 229 17.32 -97.24 -24.90
N ASN A 230 18.54 -96.95 -24.45
CA ASN A 230 19.65 -97.91 -24.37
C ASN A 230 19.35 -99.03 -23.36
N LEU A 231 18.84 -98.72 -22.17
CA LEU A 231 18.38 -99.71 -21.18
C LEU A 231 17.22 -100.56 -21.71
N LYS A 232 16.29 -99.99 -22.48
CA LYS A 232 15.23 -100.76 -23.18
C LYS A 232 15.79 -101.67 -24.27
N LYS A 233 16.88 -101.29 -24.95
CA LYS A 233 17.59 -102.13 -25.93
C LYS A 233 18.28 -103.31 -25.24
N VAL A 234 19.10 -103.04 -24.22
CA VAL A 234 19.77 -104.07 -23.41
C VAL A 234 18.75 -104.99 -22.72
N GLY A 235 17.61 -104.46 -22.26
CA GLY A 235 16.52 -105.26 -21.70
C GLY A 235 15.89 -106.24 -22.70
N LYS A 236 15.75 -105.85 -23.98
CA LYS A 236 15.32 -106.76 -25.05
C LYS A 236 16.38 -107.80 -25.39
N GLU A 237 17.65 -107.40 -25.46
CA GLU A 237 18.78 -108.30 -25.74
C GLU A 237 18.93 -109.37 -24.65
N ASN A 238 18.84 -108.97 -23.36
CA ASN A 238 18.82 -109.91 -22.23
C ASN A 238 17.59 -110.83 -22.24
N LEU A 239 16.41 -110.34 -22.64
CA LEU A 239 15.20 -111.17 -22.76
C LEU A 239 15.34 -112.22 -23.86
N GLN A 240 15.96 -111.86 -25.00
CA GLN A 240 16.25 -112.78 -26.08
C GLN A 240 17.29 -113.84 -25.66
N LEU A 241 18.39 -113.43 -25.00
CA LEU A 241 19.38 -114.36 -24.45
C LEU A 241 18.76 -115.33 -23.43
N LEU A 242 17.79 -114.89 -22.62
CA LEU A 242 17.02 -115.75 -21.72
C LEU A 242 16.18 -116.79 -22.48
N GLN A 243 15.52 -116.40 -23.57
CA GLN A 243 14.76 -117.33 -24.42
C GLN A 243 15.67 -118.36 -25.12
N GLU A 244 16.84 -117.92 -25.62
CA GLU A 244 17.85 -118.80 -26.21
C GLU A 244 18.44 -119.79 -25.19
N ALA A 245 18.73 -119.32 -23.96
CA ALA A 245 19.19 -120.17 -22.86
C ALA A 245 18.12 -121.17 -22.38
N GLU A 246 16.85 -120.76 -22.31
CA GLU A 246 15.75 -121.67 -21.95
C GLU A 246 15.48 -122.71 -23.05
N TYR A 247 15.58 -122.34 -24.32
CA TYR A 247 15.53 -123.27 -25.44
C TYR A 247 16.66 -124.32 -25.36
N ALA A 248 17.90 -123.88 -25.08
CA ALA A 248 19.03 -124.77 -24.89
C ALA A 248 18.85 -125.72 -23.68
N LYS A 249 18.35 -125.20 -22.54
CA LYS A 249 18.01 -125.98 -21.34
C LYS A 249 17.00 -127.08 -21.66
N ASN A 250 15.93 -126.74 -22.39
CA ASN A 250 14.87 -127.68 -22.72
C ASN A 250 15.35 -128.79 -23.67
N LYS A 251 16.18 -128.44 -24.66
CA LYS A 251 16.84 -129.43 -25.54
C LYS A 251 17.74 -130.41 -24.77
N ALA A 252 18.53 -129.91 -23.81
CA ALA A 252 19.37 -130.76 -22.97
C ALA A 252 18.55 -131.72 -22.08
N ASN A 253 17.38 -131.28 -21.59
CA ASN A 253 16.45 -132.14 -20.85
C ASN A 253 15.86 -133.26 -21.72
N GLU A 254 15.51 -133.00 -22.98
CA GLU A 254 15.05 -134.05 -23.92
C GLU A 254 16.14 -135.10 -24.18
N GLU A 255 17.40 -134.68 -24.29
CA GLU A 255 18.55 -135.59 -24.49
C GLU A 255 18.82 -136.44 -23.23
N CYS A 256 18.66 -135.86 -22.03
CA CYS A 256 18.73 -136.57 -20.76
C CYS A 256 17.59 -137.61 -20.61
N ALA A 257 16.35 -137.24 -20.95
CA ALA A 257 15.20 -138.15 -20.92
C ALA A 257 15.36 -139.33 -21.89
N ARG A 258 15.92 -139.08 -23.08
CA ARG A 258 16.25 -140.11 -24.08
C ARG A 258 17.28 -141.11 -23.56
N MET A 259 18.32 -140.61 -22.86
CA MET A 259 19.37 -141.45 -22.26
C MET A 259 18.85 -142.32 -21.12
N LEU A 260 17.95 -141.78 -20.28
CA LEU A 260 17.29 -142.54 -19.22
C LEU A 260 16.45 -143.72 -19.76
N LEU A 261 15.67 -143.49 -20.83
CA LEU A 261 14.91 -144.55 -21.49
C LEU A 261 15.83 -145.66 -22.05
N GLU A 262 16.98 -145.31 -22.62
CA GLU A 262 17.92 -146.29 -23.16
C GLU A 262 18.54 -147.17 -22.05
N VAL A 263 18.86 -146.59 -20.89
CA VAL A 263 19.30 -147.35 -19.70
C VAL A 263 18.18 -148.27 -19.20
N GLN A 264 16.93 -147.77 -19.15
CA GLN A 264 15.78 -148.54 -18.67
C GLN A 264 15.46 -149.75 -19.57
N THR A 265 15.59 -149.62 -20.90
CA THR A 265 15.48 -150.79 -21.82
C THR A 265 16.61 -151.80 -21.69
N LYS A 266 17.83 -151.36 -21.35
CA LYS A 266 18.98 -152.26 -21.14
C LYS A 266 18.86 -153.05 -19.84
N LEU A 267 18.21 -152.49 -18.82
CA LEU A 267 17.95 -153.19 -17.55
C LEU A 267 16.97 -154.36 -17.75
N ALA A 268 15.82 -154.11 -18.38
CA ALA A 268 14.77 -155.10 -18.60
C ALA A 268 15.26 -156.31 -19.43
N LEU A 269 16.15 -156.10 -20.40
CA LEU A 269 16.77 -157.17 -21.18
C LEU A 269 17.70 -158.07 -20.34
N LYS A 270 18.31 -157.55 -19.26
CA LYS A 270 19.11 -158.34 -18.33
C LYS A 270 18.26 -159.09 -17.30
N GLU A 271 17.20 -158.47 -16.79
CA GLU A 271 16.26 -159.10 -15.86
C GLU A 271 15.61 -160.35 -16.49
N ALA A 272 15.16 -160.23 -17.74
CA ALA A 272 14.61 -161.33 -18.54
C ALA A 272 15.64 -162.44 -18.89
N GLU A 273 16.93 -162.21 -18.68
CA GLU A 273 18.01 -163.19 -18.86
C GLU A 273 18.34 -163.90 -17.53
N THR A 274 18.29 -163.18 -16.40
CA THR A 274 18.43 -163.79 -15.07
C THR A 274 17.27 -164.73 -14.72
N GLU A 275 16.02 -164.44 -15.09
CA GLU A 275 14.89 -165.27 -14.66
C GLU A 275 14.91 -166.67 -15.29
N ARG A 276 15.22 -166.76 -16.60
CA ARG A 276 15.44 -168.04 -17.31
C ARG A 276 16.55 -168.89 -16.66
N SER A 277 17.52 -168.28 -15.98
CA SER A 277 18.57 -169.01 -15.27
C SER A 277 18.10 -169.60 -13.92
N LYS A 278 17.10 -168.97 -13.26
CA LYS A 278 16.51 -169.49 -12.02
C LYS A 278 15.56 -170.66 -12.28
N GLU A 279 14.71 -170.54 -13.31
CA GLU A 279 13.71 -171.57 -13.67
C GLU A 279 14.38 -172.92 -13.97
N SER A 280 15.52 -172.91 -14.69
CA SER A 280 16.31 -174.10 -14.97
C SER A 280 16.98 -174.74 -13.73
N CYS A 281 17.11 -173.99 -12.62
CA CYS A 281 17.68 -174.49 -11.36
C CYS A 281 16.58 -175.06 -10.45
N LEU A 282 15.45 -174.37 -10.34
CA LEU A 282 14.27 -174.81 -9.58
C LEU A 282 13.74 -176.17 -10.05
N ALA A 283 13.75 -176.41 -11.37
CA ALA A 283 13.32 -177.68 -11.97
C ALA A 283 14.21 -178.90 -11.61
N GLN A 284 15.40 -178.70 -11.03
CA GLN A 284 16.24 -179.79 -10.52
C GLN A 284 16.07 -180.01 -9.01
N MET A 285 15.75 -178.96 -8.23
CA MET A 285 15.47 -179.11 -6.80
C MET A 285 14.18 -179.88 -6.54
N THR A 286 13.07 -179.52 -7.20
CA THR A 286 11.75 -180.13 -6.93
C THR A 286 11.75 -181.65 -7.14
N LYS A 287 12.48 -182.14 -8.15
CA LYS A 287 12.58 -183.57 -8.49
C LYS A 287 13.43 -184.40 -7.52
N LEU A 288 14.26 -183.76 -6.69
CA LEU A 288 14.99 -184.43 -5.61
C LEU A 288 14.31 -184.26 -4.25
N GLN A 289 13.54 -183.19 -4.04
CA GLN A 289 12.92 -182.91 -2.76
C GLN A 289 11.76 -183.87 -2.42
N GLU A 290 10.94 -184.26 -3.41
CA GLU A 290 9.92 -185.30 -3.24
C GLU A 290 10.52 -186.68 -2.84
N GLN A 291 11.83 -186.91 -3.07
CA GLN A 291 12.50 -188.15 -2.64
C GLN A 291 12.95 -188.15 -1.17
N PHE A 292 12.95 -187.00 -0.49
CA PHE A 292 13.36 -186.89 0.93
C PHE A 292 12.18 -186.67 1.89
N GLU A 293 11.04 -186.20 1.39
CA GLU A 293 9.83 -186.03 2.21
C GLU A 293 9.18 -187.38 2.61
N GLU A 294 9.47 -188.48 1.90
CA GLU A 294 9.11 -189.85 2.31
C GLU A 294 10.04 -190.46 3.39
N GLN A 295 11.18 -189.83 3.72
CA GLN A 295 12.15 -190.38 4.70
C GLN A 295 12.28 -189.61 6.03
N THR A 296 11.72 -188.39 6.16
CA THR A 296 12.16 -187.49 7.25
C THR A 296 11.11 -187.20 8.35
N GLU A 297 9.84 -187.61 8.22
CA GLU A 297 8.91 -187.71 9.38
C GLU A 297 9.17 -188.95 10.28
N ASP A 298 10.17 -189.78 9.96
CA ASP A 298 10.78 -190.69 10.94
C ASP A 298 11.77 -189.96 11.87
N LEU A 299 12.15 -188.71 11.54
CA LEU A 299 13.06 -187.85 12.32
C LEU A 299 12.39 -186.60 12.92
N LYS A 300 11.15 -186.80 13.38
CA LYS A 300 10.45 -185.99 14.39
C LYS A 300 11.29 -185.76 15.67
N ARG A 301 12.23 -184.80 15.67
CA ARG A 301 12.91 -184.19 16.85
C ARG A 301 13.88 -183.06 16.45
N GLN A 302 13.51 -181.79 16.74
CA GLN A 302 14.30 -180.69 17.36
C GLN A 302 13.98 -179.27 16.81
N LEU A 303 13.42 -178.42 17.68
CA LEU A 303 13.59 -176.94 17.93
C LEU A 303 13.93 -175.93 16.79
N GLU A 304 13.79 -174.59 16.92
CA GLU A 304 12.86 -173.61 17.58
C GLU A 304 13.37 -172.14 17.32
N ALA A 305 12.54 -171.08 17.52
CA ALA A 305 12.88 -169.69 17.95
C ALA A 305 13.22 -168.46 17.00
N GLU A 306 12.48 -167.32 17.21
CA GLU A 306 12.89 -165.85 17.33
C GLU A 306 13.23 -164.87 16.14
N ARG A 307 13.13 -163.49 16.17
CA ARG A 307 12.31 -162.37 16.84
C ARG A 307 12.43 -160.97 16.09
N SER A 308 12.16 -159.74 16.66
CA SER A 308 11.93 -158.43 15.92
C SER A 308 12.05 -157.05 16.71
N ARG A 309 11.79 -155.83 16.10
CA ARG A 309 11.17 -154.50 16.64
C ARG A 309 11.99 -153.13 16.76
N LYS A 310 11.40 -151.88 16.61
CA LYS A 310 11.59 -150.51 17.34
C LYS A 310 11.16 -149.11 16.67
N THR A 311 11.48 -147.90 17.25
CA THR A 311 10.85 -146.49 17.17
C THR A 311 11.78 -145.29 17.68
N VAL A 312 11.60 -143.91 17.73
CA VAL A 312 10.81 -142.68 17.20
C VAL A 312 11.30 -141.32 17.89
N SER A 313 11.18 -140.04 17.34
CA SER A 313 11.33 -138.68 18.06
C SER A 313 10.98 -137.31 17.31
N GLU A 314 11.04 -136.10 17.96
CA GLU A 314 10.51 -134.72 17.55
C GLU A 314 11.15 -133.43 18.27
N ASP A 315 11.23 -132.19 17.68
CA ASP A 315 11.37 -130.80 18.31
C ASP A 315 11.49 -129.58 17.31
N VAL A 316 10.88 -128.37 17.56
CA VAL A 316 11.14 -127.05 16.85
C VAL A 316 10.79 -125.73 17.63
N THR A 317 9.65 -125.61 18.32
CA THR A 317 8.86 -124.34 18.46
C THR A 317 9.38 -123.17 19.33
N SER A 318 10.67 -123.06 19.65
CA SER A 318 11.17 -122.17 20.74
C SER A 318 11.74 -120.78 20.36
N SER A 319 11.93 -120.47 19.08
CA SER A 319 12.75 -119.31 18.64
C SER A 319 12.03 -117.95 18.61
N LEU A 320 10.86 -117.87 17.98
CA LEU A 320 10.19 -116.61 17.57
C LEU A 320 9.82 -115.65 18.73
N ASN A 321 9.69 -116.12 19.96
CA ASN A 321 9.10 -115.35 21.06
C ASN A 321 10.08 -114.37 21.76
N LYS A 322 11.34 -114.32 21.31
CA LYS A 322 12.40 -113.45 21.89
C LYS A 322 12.52 -112.09 21.20
N GLU A 323 12.26 -112.04 19.90
CA GLU A 323 12.56 -110.88 19.04
C GLU A 323 11.53 -109.73 19.17
N ILE A 324 10.28 -110.05 19.50
CA ILE A 324 9.22 -109.05 19.71
C ILE A 324 9.48 -108.18 20.96
N LYS A 325 10.28 -108.65 21.92
CA LYS A 325 10.52 -107.95 23.20
C LYS A 325 11.63 -106.90 23.14
N THR A 326 12.55 -106.96 22.19
CA THR A 326 13.66 -106.00 22.06
C THR A 326 13.20 -104.66 21.47
N TRP A 327 12.41 -104.70 20.39
CA TRP A 327 11.95 -103.51 19.68
C TRP A 327 11.06 -102.58 20.53
N ARG A 328 10.22 -103.13 21.41
CA ARG A 328 9.36 -102.32 22.30
C ARG A 328 10.17 -101.37 23.20
N LYS A 329 11.25 -101.89 23.81
CA LYS A 329 12.05 -101.16 24.79
C LYS A 329 12.78 -99.96 24.18
N LEU A 330 13.31 -100.12 22.96
CA LEU A 330 14.01 -99.05 22.24
C LEU A 330 13.13 -97.82 21.97
N TYR A 331 11.82 -98.02 21.77
CA TYR A 331 10.89 -96.92 21.50
C TYR A 331 10.54 -96.12 22.78
N GLU A 332 10.36 -96.80 23.90
CA GLU A 332 10.13 -96.16 25.21
C GLU A 332 11.36 -95.37 25.68
N ASP A 333 12.57 -95.92 25.53
CA ASP A 333 13.83 -95.23 25.87
C ASP A 333 14.10 -93.99 24.99
N LEU A 334 13.54 -93.92 23.78
CA LEU A 334 13.62 -92.74 22.90
C LEU A 334 12.60 -91.67 23.29
N HIS A 335 11.34 -92.04 23.51
CA HIS A 335 10.28 -91.10 23.89
C HIS A 335 10.57 -90.40 25.23
N ASN A 336 11.07 -91.15 26.21
CA ASN A 336 11.45 -90.61 27.52
C ASN A 336 12.59 -89.58 27.47
N LYS A 337 13.44 -89.59 26.43
CA LYS A 337 14.51 -88.60 26.23
C LYS A 337 14.04 -87.29 25.59
N VAL A 338 12.97 -87.32 24.80
CA VAL A 338 12.43 -86.12 24.12
C VAL A 338 11.55 -85.30 25.05
N LYS A 339 10.79 -85.97 25.93
CA LYS A 339 9.81 -85.36 26.84
C LYS A 339 10.31 -84.16 27.67
N PRO A 340 11.49 -84.16 28.33
CA PRO A 340 11.94 -83.00 29.12
C PRO A 340 12.25 -81.76 28.25
N PHE A 341 12.71 -81.93 27.01
CA PHE A 341 12.99 -80.80 26.13
C PHE A 341 11.71 -80.08 25.68
N GLN A 342 10.62 -80.81 25.45
CA GLN A 342 9.31 -80.21 25.18
C GLN A 342 8.88 -79.33 26.36
N GLN A 343 8.91 -79.87 27.58
CA GLN A 343 8.49 -79.14 28.79
C GLN A 343 9.37 -77.89 29.05
N GLN A 344 10.64 -77.90 28.61
CA GLN A 344 11.52 -76.75 28.70
C GLN A 344 11.20 -75.67 27.65
N LEU A 345 10.80 -76.06 26.43
CA LEU A 345 10.33 -75.12 25.40
C LEU A 345 8.98 -74.49 25.80
N ASP A 346 8.04 -75.29 26.30
CA ASP A 346 6.74 -74.84 26.78
C ASP A 346 6.88 -73.78 27.89
N ALA A 347 7.86 -73.97 28.79
CA ALA A 347 8.18 -73.02 29.86
C ALA A 347 8.79 -71.70 29.33
N PHE A 348 9.72 -71.76 28.38
CA PHE A 348 10.31 -70.56 27.77
C PHE A 348 9.29 -69.75 26.97
N GLU A 349 8.32 -70.40 26.31
CA GLU A 349 7.23 -69.67 25.64
C GLU A 349 6.33 -68.94 26.62
N ALA A 350 5.99 -69.55 27.76
CA ALA A 350 5.23 -68.91 28.83
C ALA A 350 5.97 -67.69 29.42
N GLU A 351 7.28 -67.82 29.71
CA GLU A 351 8.12 -66.73 30.22
C GLU A 351 8.23 -65.56 29.22
N LYS A 352 8.47 -65.88 27.94
CA LYS A 352 8.51 -64.90 26.84
C LYS A 352 7.20 -64.12 26.70
N ASN A 353 6.04 -64.78 26.86
CA ASN A 353 4.74 -64.13 26.78
C ASN A 353 4.49 -63.21 28.00
N ALA A 354 4.82 -63.64 29.22
CA ALA A 354 4.66 -62.83 30.43
C ALA A 354 5.54 -61.55 30.41
N LEU A 355 6.79 -61.66 29.94
CA LEU A 355 7.68 -60.50 29.75
C LEU A 355 7.13 -59.49 28.73
N LEU A 356 6.42 -59.96 27.71
CA LEU A 356 5.76 -59.12 26.70
C LEU A 356 4.56 -58.35 27.29
N GLU A 357 3.81 -58.99 28.18
CA GLU A 357 2.68 -58.37 28.89
C GLU A 357 3.15 -57.32 29.92
N GLU A 358 4.20 -57.60 30.70
CA GLU A 358 4.81 -56.59 31.60
C GLU A 358 5.37 -55.39 30.82
N HIS A 359 6.06 -55.61 29.71
CA HIS A 359 6.57 -54.50 28.88
C HIS A 359 5.42 -53.68 28.27
N GLY A 360 4.30 -54.33 27.90
CA GLY A 360 3.09 -53.64 27.48
C GLY A 360 2.53 -52.71 28.57
N ALA A 361 2.35 -53.23 29.77
CA ALA A 361 1.85 -52.48 30.92
C ALA A 361 2.77 -51.30 31.30
N ALA A 362 4.09 -51.53 31.32
CA ALA A 362 5.08 -50.47 31.60
C ALA A 362 5.05 -49.34 30.55
N GLN A 363 4.88 -49.68 29.27
CA GLN A 363 4.76 -48.69 28.19
C GLN A 363 3.46 -47.88 28.29
N GLU A 364 2.35 -48.49 28.73
CA GLU A 364 1.12 -47.76 28.97
C GLU A 364 1.23 -46.75 30.12
N GLU A 365 1.85 -47.12 31.25
CA GLU A 365 2.05 -46.18 32.36
C GLU A 365 3.01 -45.05 32.00
N LEU A 366 4.05 -45.33 31.20
CA LEU A 366 4.92 -44.29 30.63
C LEU A 366 4.14 -43.31 29.75
N ASN A 367 3.22 -43.81 28.91
CA ASN A 367 2.35 -42.99 28.07
C ASN A 367 1.40 -42.13 28.92
N LYS A 368 0.76 -42.70 29.95
CA LYS A 368 -0.13 -41.98 30.90
C LYS A 368 0.63 -40.86 31.63
N LEU A 369 1.87 -41.12 32.06
CA LEU A 369 2.73 -40.11 32.70
C LEU A 369 3.14 -38.99 31.73
N SER A 370 3.49 -39.33 30.48
CA SER A 370 3.77 -38.36 29.42
C SER A 370 2.57 -37.43 29.16
N ASP A 371 1.36 -38.01 29.08
CA ASP A 371 0.11 -37.29 28.88
C ASP A 371 -0.24 -36.37 30.07
N ALA A 372 0.02 -36.82 31.30
CA ALA A 372 -0.12 -36.02 32.51
C ALA A 372 0.90 -34.86 32.55
N TYR A 373 2.15 -35.11 32.16
CA TYR A 373 3.21 -34.11 32.07
C TYR A 373 2.90 -33.04 31.02
N ALA A 374 2.39 -33.43 29.84
CA ALA A 374 1.94 -32.51 28.80
C ALA A 374 0.76 -31.62 29.25
N LYS A 375 -0.17 -32.16 30.05
CA LYS A 375 -1.28 -31.40 30.66
C LYS A 375 -0.77 -30.44 31.74
N LEU A 376 0.18 -30.87 32.58
CA LEU A 376 0.81 -30.06 33.63
C LEU A 376 1.65 -28.90 33.05
N LEU A 377 2.28 -29.09 31.89
CA LEU A 377 3.02 -28.06 31.15
C LEU A 377 2.13 -26.98 30.49
N GLY A 378 0.80 -27.07 30.63
CA GLY A 378 -0.09 -25.92 30.49
C GLY A 378 -0.17 -25.31 29.09
N HIS A 379 -0.53 -26.11 28.08
CA HIS A 379 -0.65 -25.71 26.66
C HIS A 379 -1.79 -24.70 26.34
N GLN A 380 -2.12 -23.81 27.28
CA GLN A 380 -3.21 -22.83 27.18
C GLN A 380 -2.70 -21.38 27.24
N ASN A 381 -1.59 -21.10 27.93
CA ASN A 381 -1.10 -19.73 28.20
C ASN A 381 -0.21 -19.17 27.07
N MET A 382 0.60 -20.03 26.44
CA MET A 382 1.63 -19.65 25.46
C MET A 382 1.04 -18.93 24.22
N LYS A 383 -0.02 -19.50 23.63
CA LYS A 383 -0.69 -18.96 22.42
C LYS A 383 -1.31 -17.57 22.64
N GLN A 384 -1.84 -17.30 23.84
CA GLN A 384 -2.38 -15.98 24.19
C GLN A 384 -1.25 -14.95 24.37
N LYS A 385 -0.19 -15.29 25.12
CA LYS A 385 0.98 -14.40 25.29
C LYS A 385 1.63 -14.05 23.95
N ILE A 386 1.79 -15.02 23.03
CA ILE A 386 2.32 -14.75 21.69
C ILE A 386 1.43 -13.75 20.93
N LYS A 387 0.10 -13.93 20.91
CA LYS A 387 -0.81 -12.96 20.27
C LYS A 387 -0.73 -11.55 20.87
N HIS A 388 -0.69 -11.42 22.20
CA HIS A 388 -0.55 -10.12 22.86
C HIS A 388 0.82 -9.47 22.59
N VAL A 389 1.91 -10.23 22.59
CA VAL A 389 3.27 -9.73 22.27
C VAL A 389 3.39 -9.34 20.80
N MET A 390 2.75 -10.06 19.88
CA MET A 390 2.67 -9.66 18.46
C MET A 390 1.90 -8.34 18.32
N LYS A 391 0.70 -8.22 18.91
CA LYS A 391 -0.07 -6.97 18.85
C LYS A 391 0.70 -5.79 19.44
N LEU A 392 1.35 -5.97 20.59
CA LEU A 392 2.19 -4.92 21.20
C LEU A 392 3.40 -4.53 20.34
N LYS A 393 3.92 -5.42 19.48
CA LYS A 393 4.93 -5.05 18.48
C LYS A 393 4.32 -4.24 17.34
N GLU A 394 3.17 -4.66 16.81
CA GLU A 394 2.41 -3.97 15.75
C GLU A 394 2.07 -2.52 16.16
N ASP A 395 1.46 -2.36 17.34
CA ASP A 395 1.09 -1.07 17.93
C ASP A 395 2.35 -0.19 18.13
N ASN A 396 3.50 -0.79 18.49
CA ASN A 396 4.76 -0.07 18.68
C ASN A 396 5.44 0.35 17.36
N THR A 397 5.34 -0.45 16.30
CA THR A 397 5.81 -0.07 14.96
C THR A 397 4.94 1.04 14.36
N GLN A 398 3.62 0.97 14.53
CA GLN A 398 2.69 2.01 14.10
C GLN A 398 2.99 3.35 14.79
N LEU A 399 3.10 3.36 16.13
CA LEU A 399 3.45 4.57 16.89
C LEU A 399 4.81 5.17 16.48
N LYS A 400 5.81 4.34 16.15
CA LYS A 400 7.11 4.81 15.63
C LYS A 400 6.99 5.47 14.25
N GLN A 401 6.16 4.92 13.36
CA GLN A 401 5.87 5.56 12.08
C GLN A 401 5.17 6.91 12.29
N ASP A 402 4.16 6.97 13.15
CA ASP A 402 3.37 8.19 13.34
C ASP A 402 4.16 9.30 14.06
N VAL A 403 5.02 8.96 15.04
CA VAL A 403 6.02 9.89 15.59
C VAL A 403 6.97 10.41 14.50
N SER A 404 7.33 9.58 13.52
CA SER A 404 8.20 9.99 12.40
C SER A 404 7.47 10.91 11.42
N LYS A 405 6.20 10.62 11.09
CA LYS A 405 5.33 11.49 10.28
C LYS A 405 5.13 12.86 10.96
N LEU A 406 4.80 12.88 12.25
CA LEU A 406 4.61 14.11 13.03
C LEU A 406 5.90 14.94 13.12
N ARG A 407 7.07 14.31 13.27
CA ARG A 407 8.37 15.00 13.19
C ARG A 407 8.63 15.63 11.83
N ALA A 408 8.28 14.93 10.74
CA ALA A 408 8.42 15.46 9.38
C ALA A 408 7.46 16.63 9.10
N LEU A 409 6.22 16.57 9.58
CA LEU A 409 5.27 17.68 9.51
C LEU A 409 5.76 18.89 10.32
N LEU A 410 6.18 18.69 11.56
CA LEU A 410 6.75 19.74 12.41
C LEU A 410 8.02 20.37 11.81
N ALA A 411 8.83 19.60 11.07
CA ALA A 411 9.98 20.13 10.33
C ALA A 411 9.55 21.02 9.17
N LYS A 412 8.56 20.60 8.36
CA LYS A 412 7.98 21.41 7.28
C LYS A 412 7.34 22.69 7.82
N GLU A 413 6.60 22.62 8.92
CA GLU A 413 5.94 23.78 9.52
C GLU A 413 6.95 24.76 10.15
N LYS A 414 8.04 24.26 10.75
CA LYS A 414 9.17 25.13 11.14
C LYS A 414 9.90 25.75 9.94
N GLN A 415 9.91 25.11 8.78
CA GLN A 415 10.49 25.67 7.56
C GLN A 415 9.59 26.75 6.94
N THR A 416 8.28 26.51 6.83
CA THR A 416 7.33 27.52 6.34
C THR A 416 7.18 28.69 7.31
N SER A 417 7.17 28.44 8.62
CA SER A 417 7.20 29.49 9.65
C SER A 417 8.46 30.37 9.53
N LYS A 418 9.65 29.78 9.34
CA LYS A 418 10.88 30.53 9.06
C LYS A 418 10.77 31.37 7.79
N HIS A 419 10.21 30.82 6.71
CA HIS A 419 10.06 31.50 5.43
C HIS A 419 9.05 32.67 5.50
N LEU A 420 7.91 32.47 6.16
CA LEU A 420 6.95 33.54 6.44
C LEU A 420 7.55 34.62 7.34
N GLN A 421 8.40 34.24 8.31
CA GLN A 421 9.14 35.21 9.12
C GLN A 421 10.22 35.95 8.32
N GLU A 422 10.86 35.31 7.33
CA GLU A 422 11.77 35.98 6.38
C GLU A 422 11.03 36.99 5.50
N GLN A 423 9.85 36.63 4.99
CA GLN A 423 8.98 37.56 4.24
C GLN A 423 8.50 38.73 5.12
N LEU A 424 8.07 38.46 6.36
CA LEU A 424 7.67 39.51 7.32
C LEU A 424 8.85 40.45 7.66
N CYS A 425 10.04 39.91 7.91
CA CYS A 425 11.25 40.73 8.12
C CYS A 425 11.57 41.60 6.90
N ALA A 426 11.40 41.08 5.68
CA ALA A 426 11.60 41.85 4.44
C ALA A 426 10.56 42.99 4.29
N VAL A 427 9.27 42.70 4.53
CA VAL A 427 8.18 43.69 4.46
C VAL A 427 8.29 44.76 5.55
N GLN A 428 8.77 44.40 6.75
CA GLN A 428 9.00 45.34 7.86
C GLN A 428 10.34 46.08 7.77
N GLY A 429 11.16 45.85 6.74
CA GLY A 429 12.49 46.45 6.59
C GLY A 429 13.55 45.96 7.60
N ILE A 430 13.20 44.99 8.45
CA ILE A 430 14.07 44.44 9.49
C ILE A 430 15.06 43.45 8.84
N LYS A 431 16.22 43.95 8.41
CA LYS A 431 17.33 43.09 7.98
C LYS A 431 17.67 42.08 9.09
N ARG A 432 17.44 40.79 8.83
CA ARG A 432 17.84 39.71 9.74
C ARG A 432 19.35 39.81 10.03
N PHE A 433 19.69 39.69 11.30
CA PHE A 433 21.07 39.53 11.75
C PHE A 433 21.64 38.23 11.18
N ASP A 434 22.81 38.31 10.55
CA ASP A 434 23.51 37.19 9.92
C ASP A 434 24.40 36.49 10.97
N PRO A 435 24.09 35.25 11.41
CA PRO A 435 24.87 34.58 12.44
C PRO A 435 26.33 34.33 12.04
N SER A 436 26.61 34.27 10.73
CA SER A 436 27.96 34.18 10.17
C SER A 436 28.80 35.41 10.52
N LYS A 437 28.16 36.58 10.60
CA LYS A 437 28.79 37.87 10.92
C LYS A 437 28.76 38.21 12.41
N ALA A 438 28.09 37.39 13.23
CA ALA A 438 28.06 37.57 14.67
C ALA A 438 29.42 37.36 15.35
N PHE A 439 30.32 36.61 14.71
CA PHE A 439 31.62 36.21 15.27
C PHE A 439 32.82 36.43 14.31
N LEU A 440 32.60 37.08 13.15
CA LEU A 440 33.68 37.51 12.25
C LEU A 440 34.31 38.81 12.78
N HIS A 441 35.20 38.66 13.76
CA HIS A 441 36.01 39.75 14.30
C HIS A 441 37.38 39.82 13.60
N ASP A 442 37.47 40.55 12.49
CA ASP A 442 38.73 40.86 11.80
C ASP A 442 39.56 41.95 12.53
N SER A 443 39.70 41.83 13.85
CA SER A 443 40.66 42.60 14.65
C SER A 443 40.81 42.00 16.06
N LYS A 444 42.04 41.67 16.46
CA LYS A 444 42.40 41.46 17.87
C LYS A 444 42.58 42.83 18.53
N GLU A 445 41.62 43.34 19.29
CA GLU A 445 41.90 44.47 20.19
C GLU A 445 40.95 44.58 21.38
N ASN A 446 41.53 44.70 22.58
CA ASN A 446 40.80 44.91 23.84
C ASN A 446 40.48 46.40 23.99
N ILE A 447 39.39 46.88 23.40
CA ILE A 447 38.92 48.27 23.54
C ILE A 447 37.46 48.29 24.04
N PRO A 448 37.16 48.87 25.21
CA PRO A 448 35.79 49.03 25.67
C PRO A 448 35.06 50.11 24.85
N PRO A 449 33.83 49.86 24.36
CA PRO A 449 33.06 50.84 23.61
C PRO A 449 32.79 52.11 24.43
N LYS A 450 33.23 53.27 23.93
CA LYS A 450 32.89 54.57 24.52
C LYS A 450 31.43 54.92 24.19
N THR A 451 30.68 55.35 25.20
CA THR A 451 29.36 55.96 25.03
C THR A 451 29.48 57.37 24.46
N PRO A 452 28.44 57.83 23.74
CA PRO A 452 28.02 59.21 23.87
C PRO A 452 26.49 59.34 23.90
N LEU A 453 25.93 59.52 25.11
CA LEU A 453 24.87 60.49 25.43
C LEU A 453 24.49 60.33 26.92
N LYS A 454 24.41 61.46 27.62
CA LYS A 454 23.89 61.61 28.98
C LYS A 454 22.67 62.53 28.94
N GLU A 455 22.00 62.66 30.09
CA GLU A 455 20.88 63.58 30.37
C GLU A 455 19.53 63.19 29.72
N GLY A 456 18.47 62.86 30.47
CA GLY A 456 18.40 62.44 31.88
C GLY A 456 17.14 62.87 32.61
N LYS A 457 16.78 62.14 33.68
CA LYS A 457 16.22 62.65 34.95
C LYS A 457 16.02 61.50 35.96
N LEU A 458 16.18 61.82 37.24
CA LEU A 458 15.88 60.92 38.35
C LEU A 458 14.37 60.89 38.60
N ILE A 459 13.83 59.74 39.00
CA ILE A 459 12.98 59.62 40.20
C ILE A 459 13.41 58.32 40.92
N ASP A 460 13.59 58.38 42.23
CA ASP A 460 13.85 57.21 43.09
C ASP A 460 12.63 56.27 43.19
N VAL A 461 12.83 55.05 43.71
CA VAL A 461 12.20 54.60 44.98
C VAL A 461 12.61 53.16 45.33
N ALA A 462 13.02 53.01 46.60
CA ALA A 462 13.00 51.82 47.46
C ALA A 462 13.10 50.40 46.85
N PHE A 463 14.30 49.85 46.97
CA PHE A 463 14.57 48.56 47.63
C PHE A 463 13.46 48.03 48.57
N VAL A 464 13.04 46.76 48.41
CA VAL A 464 12.89 45.75 49.49
C VAL A 464 12.43 44.39 48.89
N PRO A 465 13.10 43.26 49.20
CA PRO A 465 12.62 41.91 48.86
C PRO A 465 11.94 41.23 50.07
N VAL A 466 10.93 40.36 49.85
CA VAL A 466 10.51 39.39 50.89
C VAL A 466 9.81 38.12 50.32
N GLN A 467 10.38 36.98 50.71
CA GLN A 467 9.81 35.66 51.04
C GLN A 467 8.62 35.04 50.26
N LEU A 468 8.93 33.91 49.61
CA LEU A 468 8.31 32.58 49.81
C LEU A 468 7.35 32.42 51.01
N ASN A 469 6.15 31.84 50.80
CA ASN A 469 5.67 30.65 51.54
C ASN A 469 4.40 30.03 50.89
N PRO A 470 3.96 28.80 51.29
CA PRO A 470 3.24 27.90 50.38
C PRO A 470 1.88 27.36 50.90
N ARG A 471 1.23 26.51 50.08
CA ARG A 471 0.00 25.72 50.34
C ARG A 471 -1.27 26.59 50.40
N ARG A 472 -2.38 26.20 49.78
CA ARG A 472 -2.84 24.86 49.39
C ARG A 472 -3.08 24.69 47.90
#